data_AF-A0AB73QRJ1-F1
#
_entry.id   AF-A0AB73QRJ1-F1
#
_cell.length_a   1.000
_cell.length_b   1.000
_cell.length_c   1.000
_cell.angle_alpha   90.00
_cell.angle_beta   90.00
_cell.angle_gamma   90.00
#
_symmetry.space_group_name_H-M   'P 1'
#
loop_
_entity.id
_entity.type
_entity.pdbx_description
1 polymer ?
#
loop_
_entity_poly.entity_id
_entity_poly.type
_entity_poly.pdbx_seq_one_letter_code
_entity_poly.pdbx_strand_id
1 'polypeptide(L)'
;MRSWHYEHKQKNFKPKVETECLLIESVLLEILKLIKDQEGKSRAVIIERMIIYFLEKEKGNKNETAWNKSKRTYRRTLKNYKKEAKVKREHLQKAKKDAEKKKLYICKNSPFSYFRGY
;
A
#
# COMPACT_ATOMS: atom_id res chain seq x y z
N MET A 1 -8.95 -19.57 26.31
CA MET A 1 -9.20 -18.66 25.17
C MET A 1 -9.45 -19.52 23.94
N ARG A 2 -10.61 -19.42 23.27
CA ARG A 2 -10.83 -20.13 22.00
C ARG A 2 -10.07 -19.41 20.89
N SER A 3 -9.23 -20.12 20.14
CA SER A 3 -8.58 -19.59 18.96
C SER A 3 -9.63 -19.39 17.86
N TRP A 4 -9.94 -18.13 17.55
CA TRP A 4 -10.73 -17.81 16.38
C TRP A 4 -9.81 -17.89 15.16
N HIS A 5 -9.71 -19.08 14.57
CA HIS A 5 -9.06 -19.25 13.27
C HIS A 5 -9.97 -18.66 12.19
N TYR A 6 -9.48 -17.64 11.49
CA TYR A 6 -10.20 -17.04 10.39
C TYR A 6 -10.30 -18.04 9.22
N GLU A 7 -11.51 -18.51 8.93
CA GLU A 7 -11.79 -19.35 7.76
C GLU A 7 -12.16 -18.46 6.56
N HIS A 8 -11.24 -18.33 5.60
CA HIS A 8 -11.52 -17.61 4.35
C HIS A 8 -12.47 -18.44 3.48
N LYS A 9 -13.51 -17.81 2.88
CA LYS A 9 -14.51 -18.48 2.01
C LYS A 9 -13.93 -19.25 0.82
N GLN A 10 -12.70 -18.92 0.41
CA GLN A 10 -11.97 -19.64 -0.64
C GLN A 10 -10.77 -20.35 -0.02
N LYS A 11 -10.76 -21.69 -0.06
CA LYS A 11 -9.65 -22.54 0.40
C LYS A 11 -8.32 -22.25 -0.29
N ASN A 12 -8.35 -21.73 -1.52
CA ASN A 12 -7.17 -21.45 -2.34
C ASN A 12 -6.78 -19.96 -2.39
N PHE A 13 -7.27 -19.14 -1.47
CA PHE A 13 -6.88 -17.74 -1.41
C PHE A 13 -5.39 -17.65 -1.02
N LYS A 14 -4.52 -17.54 -2.02
CA LYS A 14 -3.14 -17.08 -1.80
C LYS A 14 -3.20 -15.56 -1.65
N PRO A 15 -2.90 -14.99 -0.47
CA PRO A 15 -2.79 -13.54 -0.35
C PRO A 15 -1.70 -13.07 -1.32
N LYS A 16 -2.09 -12.31 -2.33
CA LYS A 16 -1.21 -11.82 -3.41
C LYS A 16 -0.28 -10.69 -2.94
N VAL A 17 -0.49 -10.25 -1.71
CA VAL A 17 0.16 -9.15 -0.99
C VAL A 17 0.30 -9.66 0.44
N GLU A 18 1.43 -9.41 1.10
CA GLU A 18 1.54 -9.56 2.56
C GLU A 18 0.58 -8.57 3.22
N THR A 19 -0.70 -8.96 3.34
CA THR A 19 -1.67 -8.24 4.14
C THR A 19 -1.40 -8.66 5.57
N GLU A 20 -0.63 -7.86 6.30
CA GLU A 20 -0.51 -7.92 7.75
C GLU A 20 -1.92 -7.67 8.34
N CYS A 21 -2.72 -8.73 8.38
CA CYS A 21 -4.08 -8.68 8.89
C CYS A 21 -4.02 -8.59 10.41
N LEU A 22 -4.45 -7.47 10.96
CA LEU A 22 -4.62 -7.30 12.40
C LEU A 22 -5.95 -7.93 12.83
N LEU A 23 -5.88 -8.93 13.71
CA LEU A 23 -7.05 -9.45 14.42
C LEU A 23 -7.33 -8.55 15.61
N ILE A 24 -8.53 -7.98 15.64
CA ILE A 24 -8.97 -7.01 16.64
C ILE A 24 -10.30 -7.51 17.21
N GLU A 25 -10.51 -7.33 18.51
CA GLU A 25 -11.77 -7.67 19.17
C GLU A 25 -12.97 -6.93 18.56
N SER A 26 -14.15 -7.55 18.62
CA SER A 26 -15.38 -7.00 18.04
C SER A 26 -15.71 -5.62 18.59
N VAL A 27 -15.53 -5.39 19.89
CA VAL A 27 -15.78 -4.11 20.55
C VAL A 27 -14.89 -3.00 19.97
N LEU A 28 -13.61 -3.28 19.80
CA LEU A 28 -12.66 -2.32 19.19
C LEU A 28 -13.00 -2.05 17.72
N LEU A 29 -13.49 -3.05 16.98
CA LEU A 29 -13.96 -2.86 15.61
C LEU A 29 -15.18 -1.92 15.53
N GLU A 30 -16.10 -2.01 16.49
CA GLU A 30 -17.25 -1.11 16.59
C GLU A 30 -16.82 0.33 16.91
N ILE A 31 -15.91 0.50 17.86
CA ILE A 31 -15.32 1.82 18.18
C ILE A 31 -14.64 2.43 16.94
N LEU A 32 -13.82 1.64 16.23
CA LEU A 32 -13.17 2.10 15.00
C LEU A 32 -14.17 2.45 13.90
N LYS A 33 -15.34 1.81 13.87
CA LYS A 33 -16.42 2.15 12.94
C LYS A 33 -17.03 3.52 13.28
N LEU A 34 -17.32 3.78 14.56
CA LEU A 34 -17.82 5.07 15.02
C LEU A 34 -16.83 6.21 14.70
N ILE A 35 -15.54 6.00 14.98
CA ILE A 35 -14.49 6.99 14.69
C ILE A 35 -14.37 7.22 13.17
N LYS A 36 -14.48 6.15 12.37
CA LYS A 36 -14.50 6.26 10.91
C LYS A 36 -15.63 7.16 10.44
N ASP A 37 -16.83 6.98 10.98
CA ASP A 37 -18.01 7.74 10.56
C ASP A 37 -17.89 9.21 11.01
N GLN A 38 -17.30 9.47 12.17
CA GLN A 38 -17.03 10.82 12.67
C GLN A 38 -15.92 11.56 11.90
N GLU A 39 -14.79 10.91 11.60
CA GLU A 39 -13.66 11.55 10.91
C GLU A 39 -13.76 11.49 9.37
N GLY A 40 -14.68 10.69 8.81
CA GLY A 40 -14.78 10.45 7.37
C GLY A 40 -13.54 9.78 6.78
N LYS A 41 -12.85 8.92 7.55
CA LYS A 41 -11.59 8.26 7.17
C LYS A 41 -11.72 6.74 7.20
N SER A 42 -10.89 6.03 6.43
CA SER A 42 -10.89 4.57 6.47
C SER A 42 -10.35 4.07 7.81
N ARG A 43 -10.79 2.86 8.23
CA ARG A 43 -10.32 2.20 9.45
C ARG A 43 -8.79 2.04 9.47
N ALA A 44 -8.18 1.69 8.34
CA ALA A 44 -6.73 1.55 8.21
C ALA A 44 -6.00 2.86 8.51
N VAL A 45 -6.49 3.99 8.00
CA VAL A 45 -5.91 5.32 8.27
C VAL A 45 -5.94 5.64 9.77
N ILE A 46 -7.04 5.28 10.44
CA ILE A 46 -7.20 5.51 11.88
C ILE A 46 -6.21 4.65 12.67
N ILE A 47 -6.12 3.35 12.35
CA ILE A 47 -5.20 2.41 12.98
C ILE A 47 -3.74 2.87 12.81
N GLU A 48 -3.31 3.20 11.58
CA GLU A 48 -1.95 3.69 11.34
C GLU A 48 -1.64 4.96 12.15
N ARG A 49 -2.60 5.90 12.23
CA ARG A 49 -2.45 7.11 13.04
C ARG A 49 -2.38 6.81 14.53
N MET A 50 -3.13 5.83 15.02
CA MET A 50 -3.08 5.40 16.43
C MET A 50 -1.73 4.76 16.75
N ILE A 51 -1.18 3.93 15.86
CA ILE A 51 0.15 3.34 16.03
C ILE A 51 1.22 4.43 16.07
N ILE A 52 1.21 5.37 15.13
CA ILE A 52 2.17 6.50 15.14
C ILE A 52 1.99 7.35 16.39
N TYR A 53 0.75 7.60 16.81
CA TYR A 53 0.46 8.33 18.05
C TYR A 53 1.09 7.62 19.26
N PHE A 54 0.89 6.31 19.40
CA PHE A 54 1.45 5.51 20.46
C PHE A 54 2.99 5.61 20.47
N LEU A 55 3.64 5.47 19.31
CA LEU A 55 5.09 5.63 19.19
C LEU A 55 5.57 7.06 19.55
N GLU A 56 4.80 8.09 19.21
CA GLU A 56 5.13 9.47 19.61
C GLU A 56 4.92 9.69 21.11
N LYS A 57 3.96 8.99 21.73
CA LYS A 57 3.74 9.03 23.19
C LYS A 57 4.89 8.38 23.96
N GLU A 58 5.37 7.22 23.50
CA GLU A 58 6.53 6.52 24.06
C GLU A 58 7.80 7.39 24.05
N LYS A 59 7.93 8.31 23.08
CA LYS A 59 9.03 9.29 23.03
C LYS A 59 8.91 10.42 24.08
N GLY A 60 7.93 10.38 24.97
CA GLY A 60 7.72 11.40 26.01
C GLY A 60 6.92 12.64 25.56
N ASN A 61 6.28 12.61 24.39
CA ASN A 61 5.45 13.75 23.97
C ASN A 61 4.13 13.82 24.76
N LYS A 62 3.66 15.05 25.05
CA LYS A 62 2.31 15.31 25.58
C LYS A 62 1.23 14.81 24.61
N ASN A 63 0.02 14.50 25.12
CA ASN A 63 -1.07 13.89 24.37
C ASN A 63 -1.41 14.66 23.07
N GLU A 64 -1.71 15.95 23.18
CA GLU A 64 -2.08 16.77 22.01
C GLU A 64 -0.95 16.90 21.00
N THR A 65 0.29 17.09 21.48
CA THR A 65 1.48 17.18 20.63
C THR A 65 1.72 15.88 19.87
N ALA A 66 1.62 14.74 20.54
CA ALA A 66 1.74 13.42 19.93
C ALA A 66 0.66 13.19 18.87
N TRP A 67 -0.58 13.61 19.15
CA TRP A 67 -1.70 13.48 18.21
C TRP A 67 -1.53 14.34 16.96
N ASN A 68 -1.07 15.58 17.12
CA ASN A 68 -0.79 16.46 15.99
C ASN A 68 0.39 15.95 15.15
N LYS A 69 1.43 15.44 15.81
CA LYS A 69 2.57 14.80 15.13
C LYS A 69 2.13 13.56 14.36
N SER A 70 1.28 12.70 14.93
CA SER A 70 0.83 11.47 14.23
C SER A 70 0.09 11.78 12.93
N LYS A 71 -0.83 12.75 12.96
CA LYS A 71 -1.53 13.24 11.75
C LYS A 71 -0.56 13.77 10.70
N ARG A 72 0.44 14.57 11.11
CA ARG A 72 1.44 15.15 10.21
C ARG A 72 2.32 14.07 9.58
N THR A 73 2.81 13.13 10.39
CA THR A 73 3.67 12.04 9.96
C THR A 73 2.95 11.15 8.96
N TYR A 74 1.70 10.75 9.26
CA TYR A 74 0.86 9.99 8.33
C TYR A 74 0.68 10.69 6.97
N ARG A 75 0.42 12.00 6.96
CA ARG A 75 0.30 12.76 5.69
C ARG A 75 1.60 12.77 4.89
N ARG A 76 2.75 12.85 5.57
CA ARG A 76 4.08 12.83 4.93
C ARG A 76 4.40 11.46 4.35
N THR A 77 4.16 10.38 5.10
CA THR A 77 4.36 9.01 4.62
C THR A 77 3.51 8.74 3.39
N LEU A 78 2.23 9.15 3.38
CA LEU A 78 1.35 9.02 2.22
C LEU A 78 1.90 9.76 0.99
N LYS A 79 2.43 10.98 1.17
CA LYS A 79 3.01 11.77 0.07
C LYS A 79 4.28 11.10 -0.48
N ASN A 80 5.13 10.58 0.40
CA ASN A 80 6.35 9.87 0.02
C ASN A 80 6.03 8.58 -0.75
N TYR A 81 5.09 7.78 -0.24
CA TYR A 81 4.63 6.57 -0.92
C TYR A 81 4.12 6.86 -2.34
N LYS A 82 3.30 7.91 -2.50
CA LYS A 82 2.82 8.34 -3.83
C LYS A 82 3.98 8.74 -4.76
N LYS A 83 4.99 9.42 -4.24
CA LYS A 83 6.18 9.82 -5.02
C LYS A 83 6.95 8.58 -5.47
N GLU A 84 7.22 7.65 -4.57
CA GLU A 84 7.94 6.40 -4.88
C GLU A 84 7.17 5.53 -5.87
N ALA A 85 5.86 5.38 -5.70
CA ALA A 85 5.01 4.63 -6.63
C ALA A 85 5.01 5.24 -8.04
N LYS A 86 4.99 6.58 -8.14
CA LYS A 86 5.10 7.29 -9.42
C LYS A 86 6.43 6.99 -10.11
N VAL A 87 7.55 7.12 -9.38
CA VAL A 87 8.89 6.83 -9.89
C VAL A 87 9.00 5.38 -10.38
N LYS A 88 8.55 4.40 -9.58
CA LYS A 88 8.53 2.98 -10.00
C LYS A 88 7.73 2.76 -11.27
N ARG A 89 6.57 3.42 -11.42
CA ARG A 89 5.74 3.33 -12.64
C ARG A 89 6.45 3.90 -13.87
N GLU A 90 7.12 5.04 -13.74
CA GLU A 90 7.90 5.66 -14.81
C GLU A 90 9.05 4.75 -15.27
N HIS A 91 9.80 4.17 -14.33
CA HIS A 91 10.85 3.20 -14.64
C HIS A 91 10.31 1.97 -15.39
N LEU A 92 9.17 1.41 -14.95
CA LEU A 92 8.53 0.28 -15.63
C LEU A 92 8.07 0.63 -17.05
N GLN A 93 7.52 1.83 -17.25
CA GLN A 93 7.12 2.30 -18.59
C GLN A 93 8.32 2.48 -19.50
N LYS A 94 9.43 3.05 -18.98
CA LYS A 94 10.67 3.19 -19.73
C LYS A 94 11.22 1.83 -20.14
N ALA A 95 11.30 0.88 -19.21
CA ALA A 95 11.77 -0.48 -19.49
C ALA A 95 10.90 -1.18 -20.56
N LYS A 96 9.57 -1.01 -20.53
CA LYS A 96 8.67 -1.53 -21.56
C LYS A 96 8.95 -0.93 -22.94
N LYS A 97 9.11 0.39 -23.02
CA LYS A 97 9.43 1.08 -24.28
C LYS A 97 10.80 0.64 -24.84
N ASP A 98 11.79 0.49 -23.98
CA ASP A 98 13.13 0.06 -24.39
C ASP A 98 13.12 -1.40 -24.88
N ALA A 99 12.35 -2.28 -24.23
CA ALA A 99 12.15 -3.66 -24.69
C ALA A 99 11.44 -3.72 -26.05
N GLU A 100 10.42 -2.89 -26.27
CA GLU A 100 9.71 -2.79 -27.54
C GLU A 100 10.61 -2.30 -28.67
N LYS A 101 11.43 -1.25 -28.43
CA LYS A 101 12.43 -0.77 -29.38
C LYS A 101 13.45 -1.86 -29.74
N LYS A 102 13.96 -2.61 -28.75
CA LYS A 102 14.87 -3.75 -28.99
C LYS A 102 14.19 -4.83 -29.84
N LYS A 103 12.93 -5.17 -29.54
CA LYS A 103 12.17 -6.15 -30.32
C LYS A 103 12.00 -5.72 -31.78
N LEU A 104 11.63 -4.46 -32.02
CA LEU A 104 11.51 -3.89 -33.36
C LEU A 104 12.86 -3.89 -34.09
N TYR A 105 13.95 -3.51 -33.42
CA TYR A 105 15.29 -3.55 -33.99
C TYR A 105 15.71 -4.97 -34.40
N ILE A 106 15.48 -5.96 -33.54
CA ILE A 106 15.73 -7.37 -33.86
C ILE A 106 14.86 -7.84 -35.05
N CYS A 107 13.59 -7.43 -35.10
CA CYS A 107 12.71 -7.75 -36.22
C CYS A 107 13.18 -7.11 -37.54
N LYS A 108 13.69 -5.88 -37.52
CA LYS A 108 14.22 -5.17 -38.71
C LYS A 108 15.55 -5.75 -39.20
N ASN A 109 16.43 -6.14 -38.27
CA ASN A 109 17.75 -6.70 -38.58
C ASN A 109 17.73 -8.23 -38.78
N SER A 110 16.56 -8.85 -38.77
CA SER A 110 16.42 -10.28 -39.07
C SER A 110 16.73 -10.53 -40.56
N PRO A 111 17.42 -11.62 -40.93
CA PRO A 111 17.61 -12.01 -42.34
C PRO A 111 16.29 -12.20 -43.11
N PHE A 112 15.18 -12.42 -42.39
CA PHE A 112 13.83 -12.57 -42.97
C PHE A 112 12.99 -11.29 -42.92
N SER A 113 13.57 -10.15 -42.52
CA SER A 113 12.83 -8.89 -42.41
C SER A 113 12.28 -8.42 -43.76
N TYR A 114 13.01 -8.70 -44.85
CA TYR A 114 12.60 -8.41 -46.23
C TYR A 114 11.29 -9.10 -46.63
N PHE A 115 10.99 -10.29 -46.09
CA PHE A 115 9.76 -11.03 -46.37
C PHE A 115 8.57 -10.61 -45.50
N ARG A 116 8.80 -9.85 -44.42
CA ARG A 116 7.75 -9.46 -43.47
C ARG A 116 7.18 -8.05 -43.70
N GLY A 117 7.74 -7.26 -44.62
CA GLY A 117 7.19 -5.95 -45.00
C GLY A 117 7.08 -4.94 -43.84
N TYR A 118 8.12 -4.82 -43.02
CA TYR A 118 8.22 -3.83 -41.93
C TYR A 118 8.70 -2.45 -42.38
#